data_AF-A0A0A1U5Q5-F1
#
_entry.id   AF-A0A0A1U5Q5-F1
#
_cell.length_a   1.000
_cell.length_b   1.000
_cell.length_c   1.000
_cell.angle_alpha   90.00
_cell.angle_beta   90.00
_cell.angle_gamma   90.00
#
_symmetry.space_group_name_H-M   'P 1'
#
loop_
_entity.id
_entity.type
_entity.pdbx_description
1 polymer ?
#
loop_
_entity_poly.entity_id
_entity_poly.type
_entity_poly.pdbx_seq_one_letter_code
_entity_poly.pdbx_strand_id
1 'polypeptide(L)'
;MRLILSMTSQRNGNCQLIKQKCNQSSIKNCDVCWNENVITTEGNCQSNNSNNCVYQTNNAAEICVLCNNLLFGENCEKGVNNCLTSKNDICYNPSEGFYINNTQLIECPNSVICQYGNNEILNTNIFEIFKCNTNTILKTNEGCVTEINCVESSNIECITCVSNYHILNGKCIENSDGCSLQNKDLCLGCTDGIMWEGSCYSKHLINCGDFVQTCQKCPYGFYKDVYSCKSVEDNYPNCTYISIVNEICIECEPNYYQVEGKCIQIDQTVEFNTSFMFDVNTTLINESNTSVPTKLTNLENCIEPTEKGCLRCNDGFYLKNNKCLECDFQCETCYNFTYCTKCNKYSNTIEGKCIEINSLIDTCDVVMATYTGCVKCKSGYYKSSDGKQCAICDDTCLTCQNKKSSLTCVDGFYKYNENSLCRNQSELLNCINATKSGCIICATGYYLDENNCEKCDEKCTLCKSKSECFNCATNYILQDTTCLDLSLIEHCVSAENNRCTKCEVNYKLNLEERYCEKTKKLWNFNWCSAFGIICSHFYYYSYNRFFNIFNTPQNK
;
A
#
# COMPACT_ATOMS: atom_id res chain seq x y z
N MET A 1 -100.66 55.03 -45.48
CA MET A 1 -101.86 55.81 -45.13
C MET A 1 -101.84 56.11 -43.64
N ARG A 2 -101.15 57.18 -43.25
CA ARG A 2 -101.35 57.99 -42.03
C ARG A 2 -100.99 59.41 -42.49
N LEU A 3 -101.94 60.32 -42.45
CA LEU A 3 -101.80 61.69 -42.94
C LEU A 3 -100.67 62.38 -42.18
N ILE A 4 -99.59 62.77 -42.87
CA ILE A 4 -98.68 63.80 -42.39
C ILE A 4 -99.44 65.11 -42.56
N LEU A 5 -100.11 65.58 -41.50
CA LEU A 5 -100.61 66.94 -41.43
C LEU A 5 -99.40 67.87 -41.41
N SER A 6 -99.09 68.44 -42.57
CA SER A 6 -98.10 69.50 -42.71
C SER A 6 -98.57 70.73 -41.92
N MET A 7 -98.02 70.94 -40.74
CA MET A 7 -98.26 72.15 -39.95
C MET A 7 -97.53 73.33 -40.60
N THR A 8 -98.26 74.41 -40.85
CA THR A 8 -97.74 75.64 -41.45
C THR A 8 -97.68 76.72 -40.37
N SER A 9 -96.55 77.43 -40.29
CA SER A 9 -96.36 78.56 -39.37
C SER A 9 -96.17 79.84 -40.18
N GLN A 10 -96.75 80.95 -39.71
CA GLN A 10 -96.67 82.25 -40.36
C GLN A 10 -95.41 82.99 -39.88
N ARG A 11 -94.39 83.08 -40.74
CA ARG A 11 -93.17 83.87 -40.47
C ARG A 11 -93.06 84.96 -41.52
N ASN A 12 -93.00 86.22 -41.09
CA ASN A 12 -92.96 87.42 -41.95
C ASN A 12 -94.03 87.44 -43.04
N GLY A 13 -95.28 87.12 -42.66
CA GLY A 13 -96.43 87.22 -43.55
C GLY A 13 -96.64 86.06 -44.52
N ASN A 14 -95.69 85.12 -44.64
CA ASN A 14 -95.82 83.93 -45.50
C ASN A 14 -95.90 82.64 -44.68
N CYS A 15 -96.79 81.72 -45.08
CA CYS A 15 -96.87 80.37 -44.48
C CYS A 15 -95.68 79.53 -44.96
N GLN A 16 -94.80 79.14 -44.04
CA GLN A 16 -93.71 78.21 -44.32
C GLN A 16 -93.99 76.83 -43.72
N LEU A 17 -93.63 75.79 -44.45
CA LEU A 17 -93.67 74.40 -44.00
C LEU A 17 -92.59 74.18 -42.93
N ILE A 18 -92.98 73.74 -41.73
CA ILE A 18 -92.03 73.32 -40.69
C ILE A 18 -91.32 72.06 -41.21
N LYS A 19 -90.02 72.18 -41.53
CA LYS A 19 -89.20 71.03 -41.93
C LYS A 19 -89.05 70.06 -40.75
N GLN A 20 -89.10 68.77 -41.05
CA GLN A 20 -89.35 67.63 -40.17
C GLN A 20 -88.39 67.50 -38.96
N LYS A 21 -88.90 66.91 -37.85
CA LYS A 21 -88.29 66.57 -36.52
C LYS A 21 -88.63 67.48 -35.31
N CYS A 22 -89.80 68.11 -35.33
CA CYS A 22 -90.37 68.80 -34.18
C CYS A 22 -91.38 67.89 -33.44
N ASN A 23 -91.31 67.82 -32.11
CA ASN A 23 -92.26 67.04 -31.29
C ASN A 23 -93.45 67.90 -30.85
N GLN A 24 -93.22 69.16 -30.43
CA GLN A 24 -94.27 70.14 -30.12
C GLN A 24 -93.97 71.48 -30.78
N SER A 25 -94.96 72.05 -31.47
CA SER A 25 -94.84 73.33 -32.18
C SER A 25 -95.80 74.39 -31.63
N SER A 26 -95.32 75.64 -31.59
CA SER A 26 -96.12 76.83 -31.34
C SER A 26 -96.52 77.51 -32.65
N ILE A 27 -97.33 78.57 -32.56
CA ILE A 27 -97.79 79.36 -33.72
C ILE A 27 -96.58 79.94 -34.50
N LYS A 28 -95.43 80.15 -33.83
CA LYS A 28 -94.25 80.81 -34.40
C LYS A 28 -93.10 79.86 -34.76
N ASN A 29 -92.85 78.77 -34.02
CA ASN A 29 -91.75 77.84 -34.27
C ASN A 29 -91.91 76.48 -33.55
N CYS A 30 -90.85 75.66 -33.50
CA CYS A 30 -90.80 74.43 -32.73
C CYS A 30 -90.33 74.69 -31.30
N ASP A 31 -91.11 74.28 -30.29
CA ASP A 31 -90.78 74.49 -28.88
C ASP A 31 -89.99 73.31 -28.29
N VAL A 32 -90.30 72.08 -28.73
CA VAL A 32 -89.64 70.85 -28.25
C VAL A 32 -89.19 69.99 -29.42
N CYS A 33 -87.89 69.76 -29.50
CA CYS A 33 -87.26 68.88 -30.49
C CYS A 33 -87.48 67.40 -30.13
N TRP A 34 -87.53 66.54 -31.15
CA TRP A 34 -87.63 65.08 -30.92
C TRP A 34 -86.35 64.51 -30.29
N ASN A 35 -85.19 65.14 -30.52
CA ASN A 35 -83.94 64.74 -29.90
C ASN A 35 -83.80 65.47 -28.55
N GLU A 36 -83.95 64.75 -27.43
CA GLU A 36 -83.96 65.34 -26.06
C GLU A 36 -82.65 66.05 -25.70
N ASN A 37 -81.58 65.77 -26.45
CA ASN A 37 -80.25 66.34 -26.24
C ASN A 37 -80.05 67.70 -26.95
N VAL A 38 -81.08 68.24 -27.63
CA VAL A 38 -81.01 69.52 -28.35
C VAL A 38 -82.00 70.53 -27.78
N ILE A 39 -81.46 71.64 -27.28
CA ILE A 39 -82.23 72.76 -26.72
C ILE A 39 -82.23 73.91 -27.73
N THR A 40 -83.40 74.38 -28.17
CA THR A 40 -83.52 75.49 -29.15
C THR A 40 -84.60 76.50 -28.74
N THR A 41 -84.36 77.78 -28.99
CA THR A 41 -85.37 78.84 -28.84
C THR A 41 -85.86 79.39 -30.18
N GLU A 42 -85.20 79.05 -31.29
CA GLU A 42 -85.57 79.46 -32.65
C GLU A 42 -86.31 78.37 -33.43
N GLY A 43 -86.44 77.17 -32.83
CA GLY A 43 -87.09 76.01 -33.42
C GLY A 43 -86.22 75.20 -34.38
N ASN A 44 -84.89 75.32 -34.28
CA ASN A 44 -83.94 74.53 -35.05
C ASN A 44 -83.56 73.24 -34.31
N CYS A 45 -84.18 72.13 -34.71
CA CYS A 45 -83.98 70.80 -34.12
C CYS A 45 -82.93 69.94 -34.86
N GLN A 46 -82.11 70.51 -35.73
CA GLN A 46 -81.03 69.75 -36.37
C GLN A 46 -79.95 69.41 -35.35
N SER A 47 -79.65 68.12 -35.20
CA SER A 47 -78.52 67.67 -34.40
C SER A 47 -77.31 67.51 -35.30
N ASN A 48 -76.34 68.41 -35.19
CA ASN A 48 -74.99 68.11 -35.65
C ASN A 48 -74.35 67.28 -34.54
N ASN A 49 -74.27 65.96 -34.70
CA ASN A 49 -73.46 65.12 -33.82
C ASN A 49 -71.98 65.45 -34.04
N SER A 50 -71.55 66.64 -33.62
CA SER A 50 -70.15 66.96 -33.41
C SER A 50 -69.66 66.11 -32.22
N ASN A 51 -68.50 65.49 -32.41
CA ASN A 51 -67.97 64.40 -31.61
C ASN A 51 -68.11 64.64 -30.08
N ASN A 52 -68.77 63.71 -29.39
CA ASN A 52 -68.80 63.59 -27.92
C ASN A 52 -69.55 64.68 -27.12
N CYS A 53 -70.40 65.47 -27.76
CA CYS A 53 -71.33 66.35 -27.04
C CYS A 53 -72.56 65.59 -26.52
N VAL A 54 -72.81 65.64 -25.21
CA VAL A 54 -73.96 65.01 -24.54
C VAL A 54 -75.22 65.89 -24.61
N TYR A 55 -75.07 67.22 -24.46
CA TYR A 55 -76.17 68.20 -24.55
C TYR A 55 -75.74 69.42 -25.36
N GLN A 56 -76.55 69.88 -26.32
CA GLN A 56 -76.22 71.03 -27.19
C GLN A 56 -77.35 72.06 -27.32
N THR A 57 -76.98 73.30 -27.62
CA THR A 57 -77.90 74.42 -27.89
C THR A 57 -77.75 74.95 -29.32
N ASN A 58 -78.88 75.29 -29.96
CA ASN A 58 -78.93 75.76 -31.35
C ASN A 58 -79.57 77.14 -31.48
N ASN A 59 -78.92 78.16 -30.93
CA ASN A 59 -79.37 79.56 -30.97
C ASN A 59 -78.32 80.42 -31.70
N ALA A 60 -78.51 80.71 -32.99
CA ALA A 60 -77.62 81.47 -33.88
C ALA A 60 -76.15 80.98 -34.03
N ALA A 61 -75.62 80.21 -33.07
CA ALA A 61 -74.38 79.43 -33.09
C ALA A 61 -74.65 78.09 -32.36
N GLU A 62 -74.04 77.00 -32.82
CA GLU A 62 -74.17 75.67 -32.20
C GLU A 62 -73.15 75.55 -31.05
N ILE A 63 -73.61 75.45 -29.80
CA ILE A 63 -72.74 75.37 -28.60
C ILE A 63 -73.05 74.11 -27.79
N CYS A 64 -72.01 73.31 -27.46
CA CYS A 64 -72.13 72.16 -26.57
C CYS A 64 -72.08 72.56 -25.08
N VAL A 65 -73.02 72.06 -24.28
CA VAL A 65 -73.15 72.36 -22.84
C VAL A 65 -72.42 71.33 -21.97
N LEU A 66 -72.35 70.06 -22.41
CA LEU A 66 -71.68 68.99 -21.66
C LEU A 66 -70.98 68.02 -22.61
N CYS A 67 -69.67 67.86 -22.45
CA CYS A 67 -68.86 66.90 -23.19
C CYS A 67 -68.69 65.58 -22.44
N ASN A 68 -68.49 64.47 -23.16
CA ASN A 68 -68.36 63.12 -22.62
C ASN A 68 -66.91 62.83 -22.18
N ASN A 69 -66.64 62.77 -20.86
CA ASN A 69 -65.39 62.35 -20.16
C ASN A 69 -64.01 62.76 -20.70
N LEU A 70 -63.96 63.62 -21.70
CA LEU A 70 -62.77 64.18 -22.29
C LEU A 70 -63.16 65.56 -22.79
N LEU A 71 -62.31 66.54 -22.51
CA LEU A 71 -62.20 67.81 -23.23
C LEU A 71 -63.15 68.94 -22.74
N PHE A 72 -62.60 70.15 -22.56
CA PHE A 72 -63.31 71.38 -22.17
C PHE A 72 -63.52 72.31 -23.38
N GLY A 73 -64.63 73.05 -23.38
CA GLY A 73 -64.90 74.16 -24.30
C GLY A 73 -66.19 73.99 -25.13
N GLU A 74 -66.69 75.10 -25.69
CA GLU A 74 -67.92 75.18 -26.50
C GLU A 74 -67.96 74.19 -27.68
N ASN A 75 -66.80 73.66 -28.08
CA ASN A 75 -66.61 72.73 -29.18
C ASN A 75 -66.10 71.32 -28.80
N CYS A 76 -65.89 70.97 -27.51
CA CYS A 76 -65.35 69.67 -27.09
C CYS A 76 -64.04 69.24 -27.79
N GLU A 77 -63.11 70.16 -28.03
CA GLU A 77 -62.00 69.94 -28.98
C GLU A 77 -60.63 69.58 -28.36
N LYS A 78 -60.39 69.72 -27.04
CA LYS A 78 -59.05 69.39 -26.47
C LYS A 78 -59.00 69.02 -24.99
N GLY A 79 -58.10 68.09 -24.66
CA GLY A 79 -57.94 67.47 -23.35
C GLY A 79 -56.57 67.72 -22.79
N VAL A 80 -56.41 67.48 -21.50
CA VAL A 80 -55.09 67.57 -20.86
C VAL A 80 -54.18 66.52 -21.49
N ASN A 81 -53.06 66.95 -22.10
CA ASN A 81 -52.07 66.06 -22.68
C ASN A 81 -51.57 65.07 -21.61
N ASN A 82 -51.33 63.81 -22.00
CA ASN A 82 -50.88 62.73 -21.12
C ASN A 82 -51.84 62.41 -19.96
N CYS A 83 -53.14 62.64 -20.16
CA CYS A 83 -54.19 62.31 -19.21
C CYS A 83 -55.31 61.49 -19.89
N LEU A 84 -55.63 60.33 -19.32
CA LEU A 84 -56.72 59.46 -19.77
C LEU A 84 -58.10 59.98 -19.38
N THR A 85 -58.21 60.71 -18.27
CA THR A 85 -59.48 61.30 -17.81
C THR A 85 -59.23 62.63 -17.12
N SER A 86 -59.78 63.70 -17.70
CA SER A 86 -59.63 65.06 -17.18
C SER A 86 -60.99 65.76 -17.07
N LYS A 87 -61.12 66.70 -16.12
CA LYS A 87 -62.28 67.57 -15.97
C LYS A 87 -61.80 68.94 -15.51
N ASN A 88 -62.28 70.00 -16.17
CA ASN A 88 -61.91 71.41 -15.87
C ASN A 88 -60.38 71.63 -15.80
N ASP A 89 -59.65 71.16 -16.80
CA ASP A 89 -58.17 71.20 -16.88
C ASP A 89 -57.42 70.46 -15.76
N ILE A 90 -58.12 69.73 -14.89
CA ILE A 90 -57.51 68.86 -13.86
C ILE A 90 -57.51 67.42 -14.38
N CYS A 91 -56.34 66.80 -14.36
CA CYS A 91 -56.19 65.38 -14.64
C CYS A 91 -56.56 64.54 -13.41
N TYR A 92 -57.41 63.53 -13.59
CA TYR A 92 -57.77 62.57 -12.54
C TYR A 92 -57.16 61.19 -12.78
N ASN A 93 -56.94 60.84 -14.04
CA ASN A 93 -56.32 59.58 -14.42
C ASN A 93 -55.20 59.86 -15.41
N PRO A 94 -53.93 59.88 -14.97
CA PRO A 94 -52.79 60.16 -15.83
C PRO A 94 -52.55 58.99 -16.81
N SER A 95 -51.96 59.29 -17.98
CA SER A 95 -51.45 58.25 -18.87
C SER A 95 -50.21 57.58 -18.27
N GLU A 96 -49.86 56.38 -18.75
CA GLU A 96 -48.62 55.70 -18.35
C GLU A 96 -47.39 56.63 -18.48
N GLY A 97 -46.47 56.55 -17.52
CA GLY A 97 -45.31 57.44 -17.42
C GLY A 97 -45.58 58.76 -16.71
N PHE A 98 -46.80 59.01 -16.21
CA PHE A 98 -47.14 60.23 -15.47
C PHE A 98 -47.87 59.93 -14.17
N TYR A 99 -47.67 60.79 -13.17
CA TYR A 99 -48.41 60.76 -11.90
C TYR A 99 -48.92 62.15 -11.53
N ILE A 100 -49.92 62.20 -10.64
CA ILE A 100 -50.48 63.46 -10.16
C ILE A 100 -49.87 63.78 -8.80
N ASN A 101 -49.28 64.97 -8.68
CA ASN A 101 -48.87 65.53 -7.39
C ASN A 101 -49.68 66.80 -7.13
N ASN A 102 -50.59 66.74 -6.15
CA ASN A 102 -51.61 67.75 -5.87
C ASN A 102 -52.53 68.02 -7.08
N THR A 103 -52.11 68.92 -7.98
CA THR A 103 -52.85 69.32 -9.19
C THR A 103 -51.96 69.34 -10.44
N GLN A 104 -50.67 69.00 -10.31
CA GLN A 104 -49.71 68.98 -11.40
C GLN A 104 -49.50 67.55 -11.90
N LEU A 105 -49.48 67.41 -13.21
CA LEU A 105 -49.11 66.18 -13.90
C LEU A 105 -47.59 66.17 -14.07
N ILE A 106 -46.92 65.20 -13.45
CA ILE A 106 -45.45 65.10 -13.43
C ILE A 106 -45.03 63.80 -14.11
N GLU A 107 -43.97 63.87 -14.91
CA GLU A 107 -43.37 62.72 -15.58
C GLU A 107 -42.63 61.82 -14.58
N CYS A 108 -42.81 60.51 -14.72
CA CYS A 108 -42.11 59.51 -13.94
C CYS A 108 -40.64 59.39 -14.37
N PRO A 109 -39.66 59.36 -13.44
CA PRO A 109 -38.25 59.19 -13.75
C PRO A 109 -37.94 57.74 -14.17
N ASN A 110 -37.66 57.52 -15.46
CA ASN A 110 -37.29 56.23 -16.05
C ASN A 110 -38.25 55.06 -15.74
N SER A 111 -39.53 55.34 -15.53
CA SER A 111 -40.52 54.34 -15.15
C SER A 111 -41.88 54.52 -15.82
N VAL A 112 -42.52 53.41 -16.15
CA VAL A 112 -43.85 53.34 -16.78
C VAL A 112 -44.98 53.52 -15.77
N ILE A 113 -44.80 52.99 -14.54
CA ILE A 113 -45.82 53.08 -13.48
C ILE A 113 -45.13 53.61 -12.22
N CYS A 114 -45.54 54.79 -11.77
CA CYS A 114 -45.07 55.41 -10.54
C CYS A 114 -46.21 56.08 -9.78
N GLN A 115 -46.04 56.26 -8.47
CA GLN A 115 -46.99 56.94 -7.61
C GLN A 115 -46.28 57.84 -6.61
N TYR A 116 -46.91 58.97 -6.31
CA TYR A 116 -46.53 59.85 -5.22
C TYR A 116 -47.69 59.93 -4.24
N GLY A 117 -47.43 59.54 -3.00
CA GLY A 117 -48.45 59.48 -1.96
C GLY A 117 -47.89 59.81 -0.59
N ASN A 118 -48.77 60.17 0.33
CA ASN A 118 -48.40 60.39 1.71
C ASN A 118 -48.48 59.05 2.45
N ASN A 119 -47.39 58.64 3.09
CA ASN A 119 -47.43 57.48 3.96
C ASN A 119 -47.91 57.92 5.34
N GLU A 120 -49.15 57.56 5.69
CA GLU A 120 -49.78 57.90 6.98
C GLU A 120 -49.01 57.37 8.20
N ILE A 121 -48.19 56.32 8.03
CA ILE A 121 -47.41 55.69 9.10
C ILE A 121 -46.11 56.44 9.36
N LEU A 122 -45.44 56.91 8.30
CA LEU A 122 -44.14 57.58 8.39
C LEU A 122 -44.24 59.10 8.40
N ASN A 123 -45.44 59.64 8.15
CA ASN A 123 -45.71 61.08 8.02
C ASN A 123 -44.79 61.77 7.00
N THR A 124 -44.45 61.04 5.95
CA THR A 124 -43.52 61.44 4.88
C THR A 124 -44.15 61.19 3.53
N ASN A 125 -43.84 62.06 2.57
CA ASN A 125 -44.19 61.82 1.18
C ASN A 125 -43.29 60.70 0.64
N ILE A 126 -43.89 59.70 0.01
CA ILE A 126 -43.18 58.58 -0.59
C ILE A 126 -43.40 58.61 -2.09
N PHE A 127 -42.29 58.47 -2.81
CA PHE A 127 -42.27 58.23 -4.24
C PHE A 127 -41.99 56.75 -4.48
N GLU A 128 -42.95 56.04 -5.05
CA GLU A 128 -42.86 54.60 -5.34
C GLU A 128 -42.88 54.36 -6.84
N ILE A 129 -41.97 53.52 -7.30
CA ILE A 129 -41.92 53.05 -8.68
C ILE A 129 -42.36 51.59 -8.71
N PHE A 130 -43.39 51.31 -9.50
CA PHE A 130 -43.94 49.96 -9.66
C PHE A 130 -43.46 49.27 -10.93
N LYS A 131 -43.09 50.02 -11.97
CA LYS A 131 -42.61 49.45 -13.24
C LYS A 131 -41.62 50.35 -13.94
N CYS A 132 -40.40 49.87 -14.18
CA CYS A 132 -39.37 50.61 -14.90
C CYS A 132 -39.57 50.61 -16.44
N ASN A 133 -38.90 51.53 -17.14
CA ASN A 133 -38.85 51.57 -18.61
C ASN A 133 -38.06 50.37 -19.17
N THR A 134 -38.16 50.12 -20.48
CA THR A 134 -37.35 49.10 -21.18
C THR A 134 -35.85 49.32 -20.91
N ASN A 135 -35.11 48.26 -20.61
CA ASN A 135 -33.66 48.25 -20.29
C ASN A 135 -33.30 48.90 -18.93
N THR A 136 -34.28 49.09 -18.04
CA THR A 136 -34.06 49.54 -16.67
C THR A 136 -34.68 48.55 -15.67
N ILE A 137 -34.01 48.34 -14.55
CA ILE A 137 -34.38 47.38 -13.51
C ILE A 137 -34.63 48.12 -12.19
N LEU A 138 -35.70 47.77 -11.48
CA LEU A 138 -36.04 48.36 -10.18
C LEU A 138 -35.13 47.79 -9.09
N LYS A 139 -34.32 48.65 -8.47
CA LYS A 139 -33.51 48.29 -7.30
C LYS A 139 -34.06 48.92 -6.03
N THR A 140 -34.04 48.14 -4.95
CA THR A 140 -34.35 48.61 -3.60
C THR A 140 -33.45 49.80 -3.25
N ASN A 141 -34.03 50.95 -2.96
CA ASN A 141 -33.37 52.22 -2.60
C ASN A 141 -32.65 53.00 -3.73
N GLU A 142 -32.49 52.44 -4.93
CA GLU A 142 -31.80 53.12 -6.07
C GLU A 142 -32.75 53.49 -7.22
N GLY A 143 -34.02 53.07 -7.18
CA GLY A 143 -34.99 53.34 -8.25
C GLY A 143 -34.70 52.52 -9.52
N CYS A 144 -35.10 53.02 -10.69
CA CYS A 144 -34.86 52.37 -11.98
C CYS A 144 -33.43 52.63 -12.46
N VAL A 145 -32.61 51.59 -12.51
CA VAL A 145 -31.22 51.67 -12.97
C VAL A 145 -31.10 51.08 -14.38
N THR A 146 -30.42 51.78 -15.27
CA THR A 146 -30.12 51.33 -16.64
C THR A 146 -29.10 50.20 -16.62
N GLU A 147 -29.43 49.07 -17.24
CA GLU A 147 -28.49 47.96 -17.48
C GLU A 147 -28.17 47.91 -18.98
N ILE A 148 -27.00 48.44 -19.36
CA ILE A 148 -26.61 48.68 -20.77
C ILE A 148 -26.45 47.36 -21.53
N ASN A 149 -26.14 46.27 -20.82
CA ASN A 149 -25.86 44.95 -21.40
C ASN A 149 -27.08 44.00 -21.34
N CYS A 150 -28.25 44.48 -20.92
CA CYS A 150 -29.49 43.70 -20.88
C CYS A 150 -30.36 43.99 -22.11
N VAL A 151 -30.77 42.92 -22.81
CA VAL A 151 -31.63 42.99 -24.01
C VAL A 151 -33.11 42.94 -23.60
N GLU A 152 -33.47 42.01 -22.72
CA GLU A 152 -34.82 41.93 -22.15
C GLU A 152 -34.74 41.91 -20.62
N SER A 153 -35.47 42.81 -19.98
CA SER A 153 -35.57 42.89 -18.53
C SER A 153 -36.98 42.58 -18.06
N SER A 154 -37.09 41.80 -16.99
CA SER A 154 -38.24 41.84 -16.10
C SER A 154 -38.18 43.12 -15.26
N ASN A 155 -39.23 43.40 -14.49
CA ASN A 155 -39.24 44.58 -13.63
C ASN A 155 -38.10 44.61 -12.58
N ILE A 156 -37.57 43.44 -12.19
CA ILE A 156 -36.63 43.28 -11.07
C ILE A 156 -35.32 42.59 -11.50
N GLU A 157 -35.27 41.94 -12.66
CA GLU A 157 -34.08 41.20 -13.12
C GLU A 157 -33.94 41.21 -14.65
N CYS A 158 -32.71 41.05 -15.14
CA CYS A 158 -32.46 40.82 -16.56
C CYS A 158 -32.79 39.37 -16.94
N ILE A 159 -33.51 39.19 -18.05
CA ILE A 159 -33.93 37.88 -18.60
C ILE A 159 -32.99 37.44 -19.73
N THR A 160 -32.47 38.38 -20.53
CA THR A 160 -31.51 38.09 -21.61
C THR A 160 -30.44 39.17 -21.71
N CYS A 161 -29.17 38.76 -21.79
CA CYS A 161 -28.03 39.66 -21.96
C CYS A 161 -27.60 39.76 -23.42
N VAL A 162 -26.86 40.82 -23.75
CA VAL A 162 -26.14 40.93 -25.02
C VAL A 162 -25.07 39.84 -25.14
N SER A 163 -24.61 39.55 -26.36
CA SER A 163 -23.54 38.56 -26.58
C SER A 163 -22.29 38.86 -25.75
N ASN A 164 -21.60 37.81 -25.28
CA ASN A 164 -20.46 37.85 -24.35
C ASN A 164 -20.79 38.25 -22.90
N TYR A 165 -22.07 38.26 -22.52
CA TYR A 165 -22.50 38.43 -21.13
C TYR A 165 -23.43 37.28 -20.72
N HIS A 166 -23.40 36.94 -19.44
CA HIS A 166 -24.31 35.96 -18.84
C HIS A 166 -25.01 36.53 -17.61
N ILE A 167 -26.11 35.88 -17.23
CA ILE A 167 -26.92 36.32 -16.10
C ILE A 167 -26.36 35.72 -14.82
N LEU A 168 -25.95 36.58 -13.89
CA LEU A 168 -25.60 36.21 -12.53
C LEU A 168 -26.35 37.14 -11.56
N ASN A 169 -27.18 36.56 -10.69
CA ASN A 169 -28.02 37.29 -9.74
C ASN A 169 -28.89 38.39 -10.40
N GLY A 170 -29.49 38.07 -11.54
CA GLY A 170 -30.39 38.99 -12.26
C GLY A 170 -29.68 40.14 -13.00
N LYS A 171 -28.35 40.12 -13.10
CA LYS A 171 -27.54 41.12 -13.82
C LYS A 171 -26.70 40.47 -14.92
N CYS A 172 -26.37 41.25 -15.94
CA CYS A 172 -25.45 40.85 -16.99
C CYS A 172 -24.01 41.10 -16.56
N ILE A 173 -23.23 40.02 -16.47
CA ILE A 173 -21.79 40.06 -16.19
C ILE A 173 -21.06 39.55 -17.41
N GLU A 174 -19.91 40.14 -17.70
CA GLU A 174 -19.04 39.72 -18.80
C GLU A 174 -18.67 38.24 -18.63
N ASN A 175 -18.66 37.50 -19.73
CA ASN A 175 -18.22 36.11 -19.73
C ASN A 175 -16.71 36.03 -19.43
N SER A 176 -16.29 34.90 -18.88
CA SER A 176 -14.89 34.57 -18.71
C SER A 176 -14.15 34.55 -20.05
N ASP A 177 -12.84 34.83 -20.03
CA ASP A 177 -11.99 34.90 -21.22
C ASP A 177 -12.19 33.71 -22.17
N GLY A 178 -12.44 34.01 -23.45
CA GLY A 178 -12.66 33.02 -24.50
C GLY A 178 -14.04 32.33 -24.50
N CYS A 179 -14.93 32.66 -23.56
CA CYS A 179 -16.25 32.05 -23.47
C CYS A 179 -17.33 32.86 -24.21
N SER A 180 -17.92 32.27 -25.26
CA SER A 180 -19.02 32.88 -26.03
C SER A 180 -20.38 32.70 -25.35
N LEU A 181 -20.56 31.63 -24.58
CA LEU A 181 -21.79 31.33 -23.86
C LEU A 181 -21.48 30.78 -22.47
N GLN A 182 -21.94 31.45 -21.41
CA GLN A 182 -21.67 31.08 -20.03
C GLN A 182 -22.95 30.99 -19.21
N ASN A 183 -22.95 30.11 -18.20
CA ASN A 183 -24.00 30.00 -17.19
C ASN A 183 -23.35 29.90 -15.81
N LYS A 184 -23.48 30.98 -15.02
CA LYS A 184 -22.75 31.16 -13.76
C LYS A 184 -21.25 30.95 -13.96
N ASP A 185 -20.66 30.00 -13.27
CA ASP A 185 -19.22 29.71 -13.34
C ASP A 185 -18.86 28.75 -14.49
N LEU A 186 -19.85 28.24 -15.24
CA LEU A 186 -19.64 27.24 -16.29
C LEU A 186 -19.73 27.88 -17.68
N CYS A 187 -18.61 27.88 -18.39
CA CYS A 187 -18.61 28.13 -19.82
C CYS A 187 -19.26 26.94 -20.56
N LEU A 188 -20.25 27.24 -21.41
CA LEU A 188 -21.01 26.29 -22.22
C LEU A 188 -20.60 26.33 -23.70
N GLY A 189 -19.95 27.41 -24.13
CA GLY A 189 -19.51 27.60 -25.51
C GLY A 189 -18.27 28.49 -25.60
N CYS A 190 -17.31 28.08 -26.40
CA CYS A 190 -16.08 28.82 -26.68
C CYS A 190 -16.21 29.72 -27.91
N THR A 191 -15.53 30.86 -27.92
CA THR A 191 -15.31 31.64 -29.16
C THR A 191 -14.40 30.89 -30.12
N ASP A 192 -13.35 30.28 -29.58
CA ASP A 192 -12.40 29.43 -30.27
C ASP A 192 -11.79 28.42 -29.30
N GLY A 193 -11.57 27.18 -29.74
CA GLY A 193 -10.87 26.14 -28.95
C GLY A 193 -11.80 25.11 -28.33
N ILE A 194 -11.52 24.67 -27.09
CA ILE A 194 -12.26 23.59 -26.40
C ILE A 194 -12.77 24.01 -25.03
N MET A 195 -13.87 23.36 -24.65
CA MET A 195 -14.40 23.38 -23.30
C MET A 195 -13.82 22.20 -22.50
N TRP A 196 -13.23 22.48 -21.35
CA TRP A 196 -12.76 21.48 -20.39
C TRP A 196 -13.12 21.90 -18.97
N GLU A 197 -13.84 21.03 -18.25
CA GLU A 197 -14.34 21.28 -16.88
C GLU A 197 -15.06 22.63 -16.70
N GLY A 198 -15.81 23.08 -17.71
CA GLY A 198 -16.54 24.36 -17.66
C GLY A 198 -15.68 25.60 -17.91
N SER A 199 -14.42 25.45 -18.33
CA SER A 199 -13.55 26.54 -18.78
C SER A 199 -13.26 26.44 -20.28
N CYS A 200 -13.00 27.58 -20.93
CA CYS A 200 -12.62 27.63 -22.34
C CYS A 200 -11.12 27.77 -22.51
N TYR A 201 -10.52 26.97 -23.40
CA TYR A 201 -9.11 27.04 -23.77
C TYR A 201 -9.00 27.35 -25.26
N SER A 202 -8.36 28.47 -25.61
CA SER A 202 -8.25 28.95 -26.99
C SER A 202 -7.38 28.04 -27.87
N LYS A 203 -7.60 28.03 -29.18
CA LYS A 203 -6.82 27.20 -30.13
C LYS A 203 -5.31 27.48 -30.06
N HIS A 204 -4.96 28.75 -29.82
CA HIS A 204 -3.57 29.18 -29.68
C HIS A 204 -2.89 28.54 -28.46
N LEU A 205 -3.58 28.48 -27.31
CA LEU A 205 -3.07 27.85 -26.09
C LEU A 205 -3.01 26.32 -26.20
N ILE A 206 -3.89 25.72 -27.00
CA ILE A 206 -3.92 24.27 -27.22
C ILE A 206 -2.73 23.82 -28.10
N ASN A 207 -2.28 24.63 -29.07
CA ASN A 207 -1.18 24.31 -29.99
C ASN A 207 -1.34 22.95 -30.72
N CYS A 208 -2.57 22.58 -31.10
CA CYS A 208 -2.85 21.31 -31.77
C CYS A 208 -2.75 21.42 -33.29
N GLY A 209 -2.11 20.45 -33.93
CA GLY A 209 -1.93 20.41 -35.38
C GLY A 209 -3.16 19.90 -36.14
N ASP A 210 -3.97 19.05 -35.52
CA ASP A 210 -5.22 18.54 -36.08
C ASP A 210 -6.35 18.52 -35.05
N PHE A 211 -7.44 19.22 -35.36
CA PHE A 211 -8.49 19.56 -34.42
C PHE A 211 -9.89 19.39 -35.02
N VAL A 212 -10.65 18.43 -34.49
CA VAL A 212 -12.05 18.18 -34.87
C VAL A 212 -13.02 18.51 -33.73
N GLN A 213 -12.68 18.16 -32.48
CA GLN A 213 -13.41 18.50 -31.24
C GLN A 213 -12.52 18.36 -29.99
N THR A 214 -11.60 17.40 -30.03
CA THR A 214 -10.47 17.29 -29.10
C THR A 214 -9.18 17.34 -29.91
N CYS A 215 -8.04 17.59 -29.28
CA CYS A 215 -6.78 17.52 -29.98
C CYS A 215 -6.49 16.06 -30.39
N GLN A 216 -6.48 15.81 -31.70
CA GLN A 216 -6.28 14.49 -32.27
C GLN A 216 -4.79 14.20 -32.50
N LYS A 217 -4.05 15.21 -32.97
CA LYS A 217 -2.62 15.10 -33.26
C LYS A 217 -1.87 16.39 -32.98
N CYS A 218 -0.79 16.29 -32.22
CA CYS A 218 0.13 17.40 -31.99
C CYS A 218 1.08 17.60 -33.18
N PRO A 219 1.56 18.83 -33.42
CA PRO A 219 2.63 19.09 -34.37
C PRO A 219 3.91 18.30 -34.02
N TYR A 220 4.82 18.14 -34.98
CA TYR A 220 6.12 17.51 -34.72
C TYR A 220 6.89 18.29 -33.64
N GLY A 221 7.52 17.58 -32.70
CA GLY A 221 8.19 18.19 -31.54
C GLY A 221 7.25 18.52 -30.36
N PHE A 222 5.96 18.19 -30.46
CA PHE A 222 4.98 18.38 -29.39
C PHE A 222 4.27 17.07 -29.04
N TYR A 223 3.90 16.92 -27.76
CA TYR A 223 3.16 15.77 -27.27
C TYR A 223 1.81 16.18 -26.67
N LYS A 224 0.85 15.25 -26.70
CA LYS A 224 -0.49 15.46 -26.19
C LYS A 224 -0.50 15.44 -24.66
N ASP A 225 -0.82 16.56 -24.06
CA ASP A 225 -1.19 16.70 -22.65
C ASP A 225 -2.71 16.44 -22.48
N VAL A 226 -3.26 16.69 -21.29
CA VAL A 226 -4.69 16.48 -20.96
C VAL A 226 -5.61 17.09 -22.04
N TYR A 227 -5.34 18.33 -22.45
CA TYR A 227 -6.16 19.05 -23.42
C TYR A 227 -5.37 19.90 -24.43
N SER A 228 -4.06 20.01 -24.29
CA SER A 228 -3.16 20.82 -25.13
C SER A 228 -1.97 20.00 -25.65
N CYS A 229 -1.14 20.61 -26.50
CA CYS A 229 0.12 20.06 -26.97
C CYS A 229 1.29 20.81 -26.32
N LYS A 230 2.10 20.10 -25.55
CA LYS A 230 3.30 20.66 -24.89
C LYS A 230 4.55 20.36 -25.72
N SER A 231 5.50 21.30 -25.69
CA SER A 231 6.80 21.15 -26.35
C SER A 231 7.58 20.02 -25.71
N VAL A 232 8.09 19.09 -26.51
CA VAL A 232 8.98 18.03 -26.05
C VAL A 232 10.28 18.64 -25.55
N GLU A 233 10.87 19.59 -26.29
CA GLU A 233 12.16 20.19 -25.94
C GLU A 233 12.12 20.95 -24.61
N ASP A 234 11.03 21.66 -24.33
CA ASP A 234 10.91 22.45 -23.08
C ASP A 234 10.74 21.56 -21.84
N ASN A 235 10.17 20.36 -21.98
CA ASN A 235 9.83 19.47 -20.86
C ASN A 235 10.77 18.27 -20.74
N TYR A 236 11.34 17.82 -21.86
CA TYR A 236 12.20 16.66 -22.01
C TYR A 236 13.33 16.98 -23.01
N PRO A 237 14.29 17.85 -22.63
CA PRO A 237 15.36 18.27 -23.53
C PRO A 237 16.19 17.08 -24.00
N ASN A 238 16.57 17.07 -25.28
CA ASN A 238 17.36 16.02 -25.93
C ASN A 238 16.69 14.62 -25.91
N CYS A 239 15.35 14.58 -25.96
CA CYS A 239 14.57 13.34 -25.98
C CYS A 239 13.94 13.09 -27.36
N THR A 240 14.16 11.91 -27.93
CA THR A 240 13.55 11.51 -29.21
C THR A 240 12.17 10.89 -29.03
N TYR A 241 11.96 10.11 -27.97
CA TYR A 241 10.68 9.45 -27.70
C TYR A 241 10.30 9.55 -26.23
N ILE A 242 9.08 9.98 -25.93
CA ILE A 242 8.57 10.12 -24.55
C ILE A 242 7.44 9.12 -24.24
N SER A 243 7.29 8.82 -22.96
CA SER A 243 6.12 8.12 -22.39
C SER A 243 5.29 9.12 -21.60
N ILE A 244 4.16 9.55 -22.16
CA ILE A 244 3.25 10.49 -21.47
C ILE A 244 2.66 9.86 -20.21
N VAL A 245 2.34 8.56 -20.26
CA VAL A 245 1.73 7.82 -19.13
C VAL A 245 2.65 7.73 -17.92
N ASN A 246 3.95 7.60 -18.17
CA ASN A 246 4.94 7.42 -17.11
C ASN A 246 5.76 8.69 -16.84
N GLU A 247 5.47 9.79 -17.54
CA GLU A 247 6.16 11.08 -17.45
C GLU A 247 7.69 10.99 -17.62
N ILE A 248 8.16 10.11 -18.51
CA ILE A 248 9.59 9.89 -18.76
C ILE A 248 9.97 10.04 -20.24
N CYS A 249 11.21 10.41 -20.50
CA CYS A 249 11.85 10.14 -21.77
C CYS A 249 12.19 8.64 -21.89
N ILE A 250 11.85 8.00 -23.02
CA ILE A 250 12.12 6.59 -23.33
C ILE A 250 13.46 6.44 -24.06
N GLU A 251 13.76 7.35 -24.99
CA GLU A 251 14.95 7.30 -25.83
C GLU A 251 15.48 8.72 -26.02
N CYS A 252 16.77 8.90 -25.72
CA CYS A 252 17.46 10.17 -25.87
C CYS A 252 17.99 10.37 -27.28
N GLU A 253 18.38 11.60 -27.59
CA GLU A 253 19.15 11.91 -28.80
C GLU A 253 20.57 11.31 -28.74
N PRO A 254 21.24 11.15 -29.90
CA PRO A 254 22.61 10.68 -29.94
C PRO A 254 23.55 11.51 -29.05
N ASN A 255 24.42 10.83 -28.30
CA ASN A 255 25.31 11.37 -27.26
C ASN A 255 24.65 11.75 -25.93
N TYR A 256 23.35 11.52 -25.77
CA TYR A 256 22.64 11.65 -24.50
C TYR A 256 22.22 10.28 -23.96
N TYR A 257 22.22 10.16 -22.64
CA TYR A 257 21.96 8.92 -21.94
C TYR A 257 20.72 9.05 -21.06
N GLN A 258 19.85 8.04 -21.07
CA GLN A 258 18.62 8.06 -20.30
C GLN A 258 18.88 7.61 -18.86
N VAL A 259 18.52 8.45 -17.90
CA VAL A 259 18.75 8.28 -16.46
C VAL A 259 17.50 8.72 -15.72
N GLU A 260 16.86 7.78 -15.03
CA GLU A 260 15.61 8.04 -14.29
C GLU A 260 14.51 8.74 -15.11
N GLY A 261 14.52 8.54 -16.43
CA GLY A 261 13.57 9.17 -17.35
C GLY A 261 13.96 10.55 -17.89
N LYS A 262 15.19 11.02 -17.63
CA LYS A 262 15.77 12.25 -18.20
C LYS A 262 16.97 11.94 -19.08
N CYS A 263 17.26 12.81 -20.03
CA CYS A 263 18.44 12.71 -20.89
C CYS A 263 19.56 13.60 -20.36
N ILE A 264 20.73 13.01 -20.14
CA ILE A 264 21.92 13.76 -19.70
C ILE A 264 23.07 13.54 -20.68
N GLN A 265 23.87 14.59 -20.88
CA GLN A 265 25.15 14.49 -21.56
C GLN A 265 26.24 14.15 -20.53
N ILE A 266 27.12 13.22 -20.89
CA ILE A 266 28.26 12.85 -20.07
C ILE A 266 29.46 13.65 -20.57
N ASP A 267 29.77 14.77 -19.92
CA ASP A 267 30.98 15.54 -20.21
C ASP A 267 32.18 14.98 -19.42
N GLN A 268 33.32 14.79 -20.09
CA GLN A 268 34.57 14.24 -19.52
C GLN A 268 35.40 15.26 -18.72
N THR A 269 34.83 16.39 -18.28
CA THR A 269 35.61 17.47 -17.64
C THR A 269 34.90 18.04 -16.42
N VAL A 270 35.19 17.50 -15.23
CA VAL A 270 34.98 18.25 -13.98
C VAL A 270 36.16 17.99 -13.03
N GLU A 271 36.99 19.02 -12.85
CA GLU A 271 37.95 19.11 -11.74
C GLU A 271 37.16 19.14 -10.43
N PHE A 272 37.44 18.18 -9.54
CA PHE A 272 36.88 18.15 -8.20
C PHE A 272 37.52 19.25 -7.33
N ASN A 273 36.73 20.21 -6.88
CA ASN A 273 36.96 20.85 -5.58
C ASN A 273 36.12 20.11 -4.54
N THR A 274 36.60 18.95 -4.09
CA THR A 274 36.06 18.27 -2.90
C THR A 274 36.98 18.52 -1.71
N SER A 275 36.58 19.46 -0.85
CA SER A 275 37.02 19.48 0.54
C SER A 275 36.27 18.38 1.30
N PHE A 276 36.57 17.11 1.04
CA PHE A 276 36.25 16.03 1.97
C PHE A 276 37.39 15.01 1.94
N MET A 277 38.10 15.03 3.06
CA MET A 277 39.26 14.23 3.44
C MET A 277 38.85 12.77 3.64
N PHE A 278 39.55 11.82 3.01
CA PHE A 278 39.76 10.49 3.58
C PHE A 278 41.08 9.90 3.04
N ASP A 279 42.02 9.73 3.96
CA ASP A 279 43.32 9.09 3.76
C ASP A 279 43.16 7.58 3.45
N VAL A 280 44.03 7.04 2.58
CA VAL A 280 44.98 5.94 2.88
C VAL A 280 45.81 5.58 1.63
N ASN A 281 47.13 5.56 1.84
CA ASN A 281 48.23 5.14 0.96
C ASN A 281 48.05 3.75 0.32
N THR A 282 48.45 3.56 -0.95
CA THR A 282 49.72 2.86 -1.33
C THR A 282 49.91 2.61 -2.85
N THR A 283 51.12 2.96 -3.30
CA THR A 283 52.04 2.30 -4.27
C THR A 283 51.75 2.23 -5.78
N LEU A 284 52.61 2.98 -6.48
CA LEU A 284 53.07 2.95 -7.88
C LEU A 284 53.25 1.55 -8.49
N ILE A 285 52.72 1.36 -9.71
CA ILE A 285 53.29 0.46 -10.75
C ILE A 285 53.23 1.21 -12.10
N ASN A 286 54.36 1.18 -12.81
CA ASN A 286 54.64 1.88 -14.06
C ASN A 286 53.94 1.28 -15.29
N GLU A 287 53.58 2.19 -16.20
CA GLU A 287 53.51 2.10 -17.67
C GLU A 287 53.25 0.74 -18.34
N SER A 288 52.02 0.56 -18.80
CA SER A 288 51.73 0.05 -20.15
C SER A 288 50.43 0.70 -20.65
N ASN A 289 50.49 1.32 -21.82
CA ASN A 289 49.35 1.96 -22.50
C ASN A 289 48.20 0.96 -22.74
N THR A 290 47.24 0.97 -21.83
CA THR A 290 45.84 0.65 -22.10
C THR A 290 45.04 1.66 -21.28
N SER A 291 44.55 2.71 -21.95
CA SER A 291 43.57 3.62 -21.37
C SER A 291 42.27 2.84 -21.15
N VAL A 292 42.20 2.11 -20.05
CA VAL A 292 40.94 1.66 -19.45
C VAL A 292 40.24 2.94 -19.00
N PRO A 293 39.05 3.28 -19.52
CA PRO A 293 38.34 4.47 -19.08
C PRO A 293 38.05 4.34 -17.60
N THR A 294 38.69 5.19 -16.81
CA THR A 294 38.52 5.28 -15.37
C THR A 294 37.14 5.88 -15.12
N LYS A 295 36.20 4.99 -14.79
CA LYS A 295 35.05 5.18 -13.89
C LYS A 295 34.48 6.62 -13.84
N LEU A 296 33.54 6.89 -14.72
CA LEU A 296 32.67 8.05 -14.65
C LEU A 296 31.72 7.92 -13.44
N THR A 297 31.89 8.80 -12.46
CA THR A 297 31.08 8.86 -11.25
C THR A 297 29.68 9.41 -11.52
N ASN A 298 28.69 8.70 -10.97
CA ASN A 298 27.29 9.07 -10.74
C ASN A 298 26.33 9.16 -11.95
N LEU A 299 26.18 8.02 -12.62
CA LEU A 299 24.86 7.53 -12.98
C LEU A 299 24.47 6.53 -11.91
N GLU A 300 23.67 6.93 -10.90
CA GLU A 300 23.49 6.15 -9.67
C GLU A 300 23.10 4.70 -10.00
N ASN A 301 24.10 3.82 -9.86
CA ASN A 301 24.00 2.38 -9.97
C ASN A 301 23.99 1.74 -11.38
N CYS A 302 24.30 2.50 -12.44
CA CYS A 302 24.44 1.95 -13.80
C CYS A 302 25.91 1.93 -14.29
N ILE A 303 26.37 0.76 -14.77
CA ILE A 303 27.71 0.57 -15.34
C ILE A 303 27.73 0.85 -16.84
N GLU A 304 26.70 0.42 -17.57
CA GLU A 304 26.63 0.53 -19.04
C GLU A 304 25.39 1.32 -19.45
N PRO A 305 25.45 2.66 -19.48
CA PRO A 305 24.34 3.49 -19.90
C PRO A 305 24.20 3.57 -21.41
N THR A 306 22.96 3.76 -21.86
CA THR A 306 22.60 3.94 -23.27
C THR A 306 21.55 5.04 -23.42
N GLU A 307 21.23 5.38 -24.67
CA GLU A 307 20.13 6.27 -25.05
C GLU A 307 18.77 5.80 -24.51
N LYS A 308 18.61 4.52 -24.14
CA LYS A 308 17.36 3.88 -23.69
C LYS A 308 17.35 3.45 -22.22
N GLY A 309 18.40 3.78 -21.49
CA GLY A 309 18.58 3.45 -20.09
C GLY A 309 19.80 2.58 -19.85
N CYS A 310 19.79 1.84 -18.75
CA CYS A 310 20.91 1.01 -18.34
C CYS A 310 20.88 -0.39 -18.97
N LEU A 311 22.04 -0.90 -19.41
CA LEU A 311 22.22 -2.30 -19.81
C LEU A 311 22.78 -3.18 -18.69
N ARG A 312 23.59 -2.61 -17.79
CA ARG A 312 24.19 -3.34 -16.68
C ARG A 312 24.29 -2.50 -15.42
N CYS A 313 23.80 -3.01 -14.31
CA CYS A 313 23.79 -2.34 -13.01
C CYS A 313 25.04 -2.66 -12.18
N ASN A 314 25.36 -1.78 -11.23
CA ASN A 314 26.33 -2.04 -10.18
C ASN A 314 25.89 -3.22 -9.30
N ASP A 315 26.85 -3.87 -8.65
CA ASP A 315 26.56 -4.82 -7.57
C ASP A 315 25.67 -4.15 -6.51
N GLY A 316 24.75 -4.92 -5.91
CA GLY A 316 23.67 -4.40 -5.08
C GLY A 316 22.41 -3.96 -5.83
N PHE A 317 22.42 -3.96 -7.18
CA PHE A 317 21.27 -3.59 -8.00
C PHE A 317 20.98 -4.61 -9.10
N TYR A 318 19.71 -4.81 -9.44
CA TYR A 318 19.27 -5.64 -10.55
C TYR A 318 18.58 -4.82 -11.64
N LEU A 319 18.67 -5.31 -12.87
CA LEU A 319 18.09 -4.64 -14.03
C LEU A 319 16.60 -4.97 -14.18
N LYS A 320 15.75 -3.94 -14.16
CA LYS A 320 14.32 -4.06 -14.48
C LYS A 320 13.89 -2.88 -15.33
N ASN A 321 13.36 -3.15 -16.53
CA ASN A 321 12.90 -2.12 -17.48
C ASN A 321 13.97 -1.04 -17.75
N ASN A 322 15.21 -1.46 -18.03
CA ASN A 322 16.39 -0.59 -18.23
C ASN A 322 16.74 0.32 -17.04
N LYS A 323 16.19 0.05 -15.84
CA LYS A 323 16.51 0.75 -14.59
C LYS A 323 17.20 -0.19 -13.61
N CYS A 324 18.09 0.36 -12.81
CA CYS A 324 18.77 -0.35 -11.73
C CYS A 324 17.99 -0.16 -10.44
N LEU A 325 17.45 -1.27 -9.92
CA LEU A 325 16.70 -1.29 -8.66
C LEU A 325 17.50 -2.02 -7.60
N GLU A 326 17.43 -1.53 -6.36
CA GLU A 326 18.19 -2.10 -5.24
C GLU A 326 17.76 -3.55 -4.95
N CYS A 327 18.74 -4.39 -4.65
CA CYS A 327 18.53 -5.73 -4.13
C CYS A 327 18.01 -5.68 -2.68
N ASP A 328 17.41 -6.77 -2.21
CA ASP A 328 17.17 -6.95 -0.76
C ASP A 328 18.50 -6.92 0.01
N PHE A 329 18.49 -6.34 1.22
CA PHE A 329 19.70 -5.91 1.96
C PHE A 329 20.69 -7.04 2.29
N GLN A 330 20.26 -8.29 2.14
CA GLN A 330 21.05 -9.49 2.46
C GLN A 330 21.94 -9.94 1.30
N CYS A 331 21.86 -9.29 0.13
CA CYS A 331 22.42 -9.79 -1.13
C CYS A 331 23.46 -8.86 -1.73
N GLU A 332 24.58 -9.44 -2.20
CA GLU A 332 25.65 -8.70 -2.88
C GLU A 332 25.33 -8.53 -4.37
N THR A 333 24.80 -9.57 -5.01
CA THR A 333 24.21 -9.46 -6.34
C THR A 333 22.90 -10.24 -6.40
N CYS A 334 21.94 -9.73 -7.17
CA CYS A 334 20.62 -10.34 -7.31
C CYS A 334 20.13 -10.32 -8.76
N TYR A 335 19.28 -11.28 -9.10
CA TYR A 335 18.58 -11.35 -10.38
C TYR A 335 17.28 -10.53 -10.37
N ASN A 336 16.60 -10.54 -9.23
CA ASN A 336 15.44 -9.72 -8.94
C ASN A 336 15.41 -9.38 -7.45
N PHE A 337 14.41 -8.60 -7.00
CA PHE A 337 14.28 -8.15 -5.61
C PHE A 337 14.44 -9.25 -4.56
N THR A 338 13.97 -10.48 -4.82
CA THR A 338 13.99 -11.59 -3.84
C THR A 338 14.93 -12.73 -4.18
N TYR A 339 15.52 -12.75 -5.38
CA TYR A 339 16.38 -13.84 -5.85
C TYR A 339 17.83 -13.38 -5.96
N CYS A 340 18.63 -13.85 -5.02
CA CYS A 340 20.03 -13.49 -4.89
C CYS A 340 20.92 -14.49 -5.61
N THR A 341 21.83 -13.96 -6.42
CA THR A 341 22.81 -14.75 -7.17
C THR A 341 24.13 -14.84 -6.38
N LYS A 342 24.42 -13.85 -5.54
CA LYS A 342 25.56 -13.85 -4.61
C LYS A 342 25.17 -13.21 -3.28
N CYS A 343 25.52 -13.88 -2.19
CA CYS A 343 25.36 -13.38 -0.84
C CYS A 343 26.66 -12.76 -0.32
N ASN A 344 26.56 -11.97 0.74
CA ASN A 344 27.75 -11.42 1.41
C ASN A 344 28.69 -12.53 1.92
N LYS A 345 29.91 -12.15 2.32
CA LYS A 345 30.96 -13.07 2.81
C LYS A 345 30.52 -14.01 3.96
N TYR A 346 29.45 -13.68 4.67
CA TYR A 346 28.97 -14.40 5.85
C TYR A 346 27.64 -15.12 5.61
N SER A 347 27.19 -15.25 4.36
CA SER A 347 25.92 -15.88 4.01
C SER A 347 26.06 -16.78 2.78
N ASN A 348 25.26 -17.83 2.72
CA ASN A 348 25.18 -18.74 1.59
C ASN A 348 23.85 -18.61 0.85
N THR A 349 23.87 -18.79 -0.47
CA THR A 349 22.65 -18.81 -1.28
C THR A 349 21.99 -20.19 -1.26
N ILE A 350 20.77 -20.30 -0.72
CA ILE A 350 19.93 -21.49 -0.80
C ILE A 350 18.62 -21.09 -1.47
N GLU A 351 18.33 -21.69 -2.63
CA GLU A 351 17.14 -21.38 -3.46
C GLU A 351 16.96 -19.89 -3.77
N GLY A 352 18.08 -19.17 -3.95
CA GLY A 352 18.08 -17.73 -4.22
C GLY A 352 17.92 -16.86 -2.97
N LYS A 353 17.92 -17.41 -1.75
CA LYS A 353 17.92 -16.64 -0.50
C LYS A 353 19.25 -16.74 0.23
N CYS A 354 19.67 -15.65 0.86
CA CYS A 354 20.87 -15.62 1.66
C CYS A 354 20.60 -16.10 3.09
N ILE A 355 21.29 -17.16 3.51
CA ILE A 355 21.20 -17.72 4.86
C ILE A 355 22.55 -17.54 5.55
N GLU A 356 22.56 -16.95 6.74
CA GLU A 356 23.78 -16.69 7.50
C GLU A 356 24.56 -17.96 7.87
N ILE A 357 25.88 -17.88 7.68
CA ILE A 357 26.87 -18.93 7.97
C ILE A 357 27.02 -19.17 9.49
N ASN A 358 26.59 -18.24 10.34
CA ASN A 358 26.69 -18.34 11.81
C ASN A 358 26.15 -19.67 12.36
N SER A 359 25.04 -20.17 11.82
CA SER A 359 24.45 -21.46 12.21
C SER A 359 25.36 -22.67 11.93
N LEU A 360 26.21 -22.60 10.90
CA LEU A 360 27.14 -23.66 10.55
C LEU A 360 28.39 -23.62 11.45
N ILE A 361 28.86 -22.43 11.84
CA ILE A 361 30.04 -22.27 12.72
C ILE A 361 29.78 -22.88 14.10
N ASP A 362 28.54 -22.84 14.59
CA ASP A 362 28.18 -23.43 15.88
C ASP A 362 28.35 -24.94 15.93
N THR A 363 28.10 -25.63 14.80
CA THR A 363 28.06 -27.10 14.73
C THR A 363 29.22 -27.72 13.94
N CYS A 364 29.93 -26.93 13.13
CA CYS A 364 31.01 -27.37 12.26
C CYS A 364 32.39 -27.04 12.84
N ASP A 365 33.29 -28.02 12.86
CA ASP A 365 34.68 -27.89 13.30
C ASP A 365 35.57 -27.41 12.14
N VAL A 366 35.31 -27.94 10.93
CA VAL A 366 36.03 -27.56 9.70
C VAL A 366 35.04 -27.31 8.58
N VAL A 367 34.88 -26.04 8.20
CA VAL A 367 34.03 -25.61 7.08
C VAL A 367 34.68 -25.91 5.73
N MET A 368 33.88 -26.15 4.69
CA MET A 368 34.37 -26.24 3.31
C MET A 368 34.95 -24.90 2.86
N ALA A 369 35.91 -24.91 1.93
CA ALA A 369 36.49 -23.69 1.37
C ALA A 369 35.46 -22.77 0.68
N THR A 370 34.39 -23.36 0.15
CA THR A 370 33.25 -22.66 -0.45
C THR A 370 32.24 -22.15 0.58
N TYR A 371 32.44 -22.45 1.87
CA TYR A 371 31.50 -22.20 2.97
C TYR A 371 30.10 -22.84 2.81
N THR A 372 29.87 -23.64 1.77
CA THR A 372 28.58 -24.27 1.45
C THR A 372 28.26 -25.52 2.26
N GLY A 373 29.16 -25.93 3.16
CA GLY A 373 28.98 -27.14 3.93
C GLY A 373 30.09 -27.40 4.93
N CYS A 374 29.96 -28.53 5.64
CA CYS A 374 30.91 -28.93 6.67
C CYS A 374 31.75 -30.13 6.23
N VAL A 375 33.07 -30.00 6.36
CA VAL A 375 34.02 -31.10 6.17
C VAL A 375 34.00 -32.01 7.38
N LYS A 376 34.07 -31.42 8.58
CA LYS A 376 34.11 -32.13 9.86
C LYS A 376 33.21 -31.47 10.89
N CYS A 377 32.23 -32.21 11.40
CA CYS A 377 31.34 -31.74 12.46
C CYS A 377 32.04 -31.73 13.83
N LYS A 378 31.61 -30.84 14.74
CA LYS A 378 32.02 -30.87 16.14
C LYS A 378 31.52 -32.16 16.82
N SER A 379 32.15 -32.54 17.94
CA SER A 379 31.67 -33.67 18.76
C SER A 379 30.21 -33.47 19.17
N GLY A 380 29.43 -34.55 19.20
CA GLY A 380 27.98 -34.49 19.39
C GLY A 380 27.18 -34.27 18.09
N TYR A 381 27.83 -34.11 16.95
CA TYR A 381 27.18 -33.98 15.64
C TYR A 381 27.76 -34.94 14.60
N TYR A 382 26.95 -35.34 13.63
CA TYR A 382 27.34 -36.13 12.46
C TYR A 382 26.96 -35.44 11.16
N LYS A 383 27.67 -35.78 10.09
CA LYS A 383 27.46 -35.18 8.77
C LYS A 383 26.13 -35.66 8.17
N SER A 384 25.27 -34.72 7.79
CA SER A 384 24.02 -35.01 7.09
C SER A 384 24.27 -35.66 5.72
N SER A 385 23.27 -36.35 5.18
CA SER A 385 23.36 -37.07 3.90
C SER A 385 23.67 -36.15 2.71
N ASP A 386 23.27 -34.89 2.77
CA ASP A 386 23.59 -33.87 1.76
C ASP A 386 25.02 -33.32 1.86
N GLY A 387 25.73 -33.67 2.93
CA GLY A 387 27.08 -33.22 3.22
C GLY A 387 27.21 -31.73 3.57
N LYS A 388 26.11 -31.00 3.70
CA LYS A 388 26.10 -29.56 3.93
C LYS A 388 25.97 -29.21 5.40
N GLN A 389 25.23 -30.02 6.16
CA GLN A 389 24.88 -29.72 7.55
C GLN A 389 25.43 -30.76 8.53
N CYS A 390 25.51 -30.37 9.80
CA CYS A 390 25.85 -31.23 10.92
C CYS A 390 24.60 -31.46 11.77
N ALA A 391 24.09 -32.69 11.77
CA ALA A 391 22.93 -33.10 12.55
C ALA A 391 23.37 -33.60 13.93
N ILE A 392 22.55 -33.39 14.96
CA ILE A 392 22.86 -33.80 16.33
C ILE A 392 22.85 -35.32 16.48
N CYS A 393 23.78 -35.86 17.26
CA CYS A 393 23.80 -37.26 17.69
C CYS A 393 22.67 -37.54 18.71
N ASP A 394 22.42 -38.82 18.97
CA ASP A 394 21.59 -39.23 20.11
C ASP A 394 22.30 -38.92 21.44
N ASP A 395 21.55 -38.58 22.48
CA ASP A 395 22.07 -38.12 23.78
C ASP A 395 22.96 -39.17 24.49
N THR A 396 22.82 -40.45 24.13
CA THR A 396 23.68 -41.54 24.64
C THR A 396 25.07 -41.57 24.00
N CYS A 397 25.31 -40.77 22.95
CA CYS A 397 26.51 -40.79 22.11
C CYS A 397 27.36 -39.54 22.29
N LEU A 398 28.67 -39.72 22.45
CA LEU A 398 29.61 -38.59 22.38
C LEU A 398 29.97 -38.27 20.91
N THR A 399 30.15 -39.30 20.09
CA THR A 399 30.31 -39.20 18.63
C THR A 399 29.50 -40.30 17.94
N CYS A 400 28.91 -40.00 16.79
CA CYS A 400 28.07 -40.93 16.06
C CYS A 400 28.36 -40.89 14.56
N GLN A 401 28.10 -42.00 13.87
CA GLN A 401 28.18 -42.08 12.41
C GLN A 401 26.89 -41.57 11.76
N ASN A 402 25.76 -41.86 12.41
CA ASN A 402 24.43 -41.39 12.06
C ASN A 402 23.54 -41.43 13.31
N LYS A 403 22.28 -41.00 13.18
CA LYS A 403 21.31 -40.95 14.28
C LYS A 403 21.10 -42.28 15.05
N LYS A 404 21.44 -43.44 14.46
CA LYS A 404 21.23 -44.77 15.06
C LYS A 404 22.52 -45.52 15.40
N SER A 405 23.69 -44.98 15.04
CA SER A 405 24.97 -45.67 15.16
C SER A 405 25.99 -44.81 15.91
N SER A 406 26.31 -45.23 17.12
CA SER A 406 27.28 -44.58 18.00
C SER A 406 28.69 -45.07 17.71
N LEU A 407 29.63 -44.13 17.57
CA LEU A 407 31.06 -44.45 17.50
C LEU A 407 31.66 -44.51 18.92
N THR A 408 31.30 -43.54 19.77
CA THR A 408 31.72 -43.49 21.18
C THR A 408 30.55 -43.06 22.07
N CYS A 409 30.53 -43.58 23.29
CA CYS A 409 29.48 -43.32 24.26
C CYS A 409 29.85 -42.19 25.22
N VAL A 410 28.83 -41.47 25.71
CA VAL A 410 28.99 -40.58 26.86
C VAL A 410 29.29 -41.38 28.12
N ASP A 411 29.79 -40.72 29.16
CA ASP A 411 30.12 -41.39 30.42
C ASP A 411 28.87 -42.00 31.08
N GLY A 412 29.02 -43.19 31.67
CA GLY A 412 27.89 -43.98 32.20
C GLY A 412 27.18 -44.86 31.16
N PHE A 413 27.58 -44.79 29.89
CA PHE A 413 27.06 -45.64 28.82
C PHE A 413 28.16 -46.52 28.20
N TYR A 414 27.76 -47.63 27.57
CA TYR A 414 28.66 -48.55 26.88
C TYR A 414 28.14 -48.96 25.51
N LYS A 415 29.06 -49.32 24.62
CA LYS A 415 28.78 -49.77 23.26
C LYS A 415 28.55 -51.28 23.26
N TYR A 416 27.32 -51.69 22.99
CA TYR A 416 26.96 -53.11 22.89
C TYR A 416 27.33 -53.69 21.53
N ASN A 417 26.97 -53.00 20.43
CA ASN A 417 27.26 -53.43 19.06
C ASN A 417 27.78 -52.26 18.19
N GLU A 418 28.51 -52.59 17.12
CA GLU A 418 29.10 -51.59 16.20
C GLU A 418 28.08 -50.65 15.54
N ASN A 419 26.85 -51.11 15.29
CA ASN A 419 25.79 -50.35 14.62
C ASN A 419 24.60 -50.03 15.53
N SER A 420 24.81 -49.97 16.85
CA SER A 420 23.75 -49.64 17.80
C SER A 420 24.00 -48.32 18.50
N LEU A 421 22.93 -47.81 19.13
CA LEU A 421 23.05 -46.80 20.16
C LEU A 421 23.75 -47.36 21.40
N CYS A 422 24.26 -46.47 22.24
CA CYS A 422 24.88 -46.84 23.51
C CYS A 422 23.82 -47.22 24.54
N ARG A 423 24.16 -48.17 25.42
CA ARG A 423 23.28 -48.64 26.51
C ARG A 423 23.81 -48.21 27.86
N ASN A 424 22.93 -48.15 28.85
CA ASN A 424 23.34 -47.72 30.18
C ASN A 424 24.23 -48.80 30.83
N GLN A 425 25.36 -48.42 31.42
CA GLN A 425 26.26 -49.36 32.09
C GLN A 425 25.57 -50.11 33.25
N SER A 426 24.50 -49.55 33.82
CA SER A 426 23.68 -50.21 34.85
C SER A 426 22.95 -51.45 34.34
N GLU A 427 22.83 -51.63 33.03
CA GLU A 427 22.26 -52.84 32.40
C GLU A 427 23.24 -54.03 32.45
N LEU A 428 24.53 -53.80 32.72
CA LEU A 428 25.54 -54.85 32.85
C LEU A 428 25.40 -55.56 34.21
N LEU A 429 24.59 -56.62 34.22
CA LEU A 429 24.36 -57.43 35.41
C LEU A 429 25.66 -58.10 35.89
N ASN A 430 25.87 -58.11 37.21
CA ASN A 430 27.01 -58.74 37.87
C ASN A 430 28.39 -58.21 37.42
N CYS A 431 28.44 -56.98 36.90
CA CYS A 431 29.67 -56.29 36.57
C CYS A 431 30.13 -55.40 37.74
N ILE A 432 31.37 -55.58 38.20
CA ILE A 432 31.98 -54.73 39.23
C ILE A 432 32.54 -53.45 38.61
N ASN A 433 33.19 -53.57 37.45
CA ASN A 433 33.82 -52.44 36.77
C ASN A 433 33.48 -52.44 35.28
N ALA A 434 32.83 -51.38 34.84
CA ALA A 434 32.38 -51.18 33.48
C ALA A 434 33.14 -50.02 32.82
N THR A 435 33.29 -50.15 31.51
CA THR A 435 33.90 -49.13 30.64
C THR A 435 32.96 -48.84 29.48
N LYS A 436 33.35 -47.90 28.60
CA LYS A 436 32.60 -47.60 27.37
C LYS A 436 32.52 -48.78 26.39
N SER A 437 33.31 -49.84 26.59
CA SER A 437 33.30 -51.06 25.78
C SER A 437 32.52 -52.22 26.42
N GLY A 438 31.96 -52.02 27.62
CA GLY A 438 31.28 -53.06 28.39
C GLY A 438 32.02 -53.37 29.70
N CYS A 439 31.71 -54.51 30.29
CA CYS A 439 32.31 -54.93 31.54
C CYS A 439 33.78 -55.35 31.34
N ILE A 440 34.62 -55.10 32.35
CA ILE A 440 36.01 -55.58 32.38
C ILE A 440 36.30 -56.45 33.60
N ILE A 441 35.50 -56.34 34.67
CA ILE A 441 35.65 -57.15 35.89
C ILE A 441 34.27 -57.59 36.35
N CYS A 442 34.07 -58.91 36.43
CA CYS A 442 32.83 -59.52 36.89
C CYS A 442 32.85 -59.78 38.40
N ALA A 443 31.65 -59.85 38.99
CA ALA A 443 31.46 -60.30 40.36
C ALA A 443 31.89 -61.75 40.55
N THR A 444 32.25 -62.12 41.77
CA THR A 444 32.61 -63.51 42.12
C THR A 444 31.48 -64.46 41.72
N GLY A 445 31.84 -65.62 41.13
CA GLY A 445 30.88 -66.57 40.55
C GLY A 445 30.49 -66.28 39.10
N TYR A 446 31.05 -65.24 38.47
CA TYR A 446 30.87 -64.91 37.05
C TYR A 446 32.23 -64.78 36.34
N TYR A 447 32.27 -65.10 35.06
CA TYR A 447 33.43 -64.91 34.19
C TYR A 447 33.11 -63.90 33.08
N LEU A 448 34.16 -63.28 32.55
CA LEU A 448 34.05 -62.30 31.48
C LEU A 448 33.94 -63.02 30.12
N ASP A 449 32.83 -62.79 29.41
CA ASP A 449 32.57 -63.29 28.06
C ASP A 449 32.15 -62.13 27.16
N GLU A 450 32.96 -61.81 26.15
CA GLU A 450 32.70 -60.69 25.21
C GLU A 450 32.22 -59.38 25.87
N ASN A 451 32.87 -58.98 26.98
CA ASN A 451 32.54 -57.81 27.80
C ASN A 451 31.21 -57.88 28.59
N ASN A 452 30.62 -59.06 28.72
CA ASN A 452 29.49 -59.35 29.61
C ASN A 452 29.91 -60.35 30.69
N CYS A 453 29.16 -60.41 31.79
CA CYS A 453 29.44 -61.31 32.89
C CYS A 453 28.51 -62.51 32.88
N GLU A 454 29.04 -63.65 32.50
CA GLU A 454 28.32 -64.92 32.43
C GLU A 454 28.56 -65.74 33.69
N LYS A 455 27.53 -66.45 34.15
CA LYS A 455 27.60 -67.21 35.41
C LYS A 455 28.50 -68.44 35.25
N CYS A 456 29.36 -68.69 36.24
CA CYS A 456 30.12 -69.95 36.34
C CYS A 456 29.19 -71.16 36.47
N ASP A 457 29.72 -72.35 36.15
CA ASP A 457 29.07 -73.62 36.48
C ASP A 457 28.81 -73.71 38.00
N GLU A 458 27.71 -74.33 38.41
CA GLU A 458 27.31 -74.40 39.83
C GLU A 458 28.37 -75.08 40.73
N LYS A 459 29.22 -75.92 40.14
CA LYS A 459 30.32 -76.61 40.83
C LYS A 459 31.54 -75.70 41.05
N CYS A 460 31.52 -74.48 40.54
CA CYS A 460 32.66 -73.58 40.47
C CYS A 460 32.35 -72.19 41.03
N THR A 461 33.24 -71.67 41.86
CA THR A 461 33.15 -70.33 42.48
C THR A 461 33.99 -69.27 41.73
N LEU A 462 35.06 -69.68 41.04
CA LEU A 462 35.87 -68.82 40.18
C LEU A 462 36.24 -69.57 38.91
N CYS A 463 35.80 -69.07 37.76
CA CYS A 463 36.02 -69.72 36.47
C CYS A 463 36.60 -68.74 35.44
N LYS A 464 37.26 -69.29 34.42
CA LYS A 464 37.69 -68.55 33.21
C LYS A 464 36.66 -68.65 32.10
N SER A 465 35.95 -69.76 32.04
CA SER A 465 34.85 -70.04 31.12
C SER A 465 33.90 -71.02 31.79
N LYS A 466 32.77 -71.32 31.14
CA LYS A 466 31.81 -72.32 31.65
C LYS A 466 32.41 -73.71 31.88
N SER A 467 33.52 -74.06 31.21
CA SER A 467 34.21 -75.35 31.33
C SER A 467 35.55 -75.31 32.05
N GLU A 468 36.13 -74.13 32.28
CA GLU A 468 37.43 -73.95 32.93
C GLU A 468 37.26 -73.28 34.31
N CYS A 469 37.41 -74.06 35.37
CA CYS A 469 37.32 -73.62 36.74
C CYS A 469 38.71 -73.45 37.38
N PHE A 470 38.85 -72.42 38.21
CA PHE A 470 40.02 -72.19 39.07
C PHE A 470 39.73 -72.50 40.54
N ASN A 471 38.51 -72.22 41.03
CA ASN A 471 38.10 -72.55 42.39
C ASN A 471 36.77 -73.30 42.41
N CYS A 472 36.77 -74.51 42.94
CA CYS A 472 35.60 -75.34 43.10
C CYS A 472 34.75 -74.92 44.30
N ALA A 473 33.44 -75.18 44.21
CA ALA A 473 32.53 -75.06 45.33
C ALA A 473 32.84 -76.10 46.42
N THR A 474 32.26 -75.95 47.62
CA THR A 474 32.41 -76.93 48.70
C THR A 474 31.98 -78.33 48.22
N ASN A 475 32.71 -79.36 48.65
CA ASN A 475 32.55 -80.76 48.22
C ASN A 475 32.96 -81.05 46.76
N TYR A 476 33.69 -80.15 46.11
CA TYR A 476 34.31 -80.40 44.81
C TYR A 476 35.83 -80.23 44.88
N ILE A 477 36.55 -81.10 44.17
CA ILE A 477 38.01 -81.08 44.06
C ILE A 477 38.39 -80.68 42.64
N LEU A 478 39.39 -79.80 42.51
CA LEU A 478 39.86 -79.37 41.21
C LEU A 478 40.79 -80.44 40.63
N GLN A 479 40.39 -81.01 39.50
CA GLN A 479 41.22 -81.88 38.69
C GLN A 479 41.39 -81.23 37.32
N ASP A 480 42.65 -80.93 36.99
CA ASP A 480 43.05 -80.09 35.85
C ASP A 480 42.38 -78.72 35.90
N THR A 481 41.29 -78.55 35.14
CA THR A 481 40.46 -77.32 35.09
C THR A 481 38.99 -77.59 35.41
N THR A 482 38.66 -78.78 35.92
CA THR A 482 37.28 -79.21 36.17
C THR A 482 37.07 -79.58 37.62
N CYS A 483 35.88 -79.28 38.13
CA CYS A 483 35.50 -79.58 39.51
C CYS A 483 34.80 -80.94 39.57
N LEU A 484 35.49 -81.93 40.12
CA LEU A 484 34.95 -83.26 40.33
C LEU A 484 34.27 -83.33 41.68
N ASP A 485 33.13 -84.03 41.70
CA ASP A 485 32.38 -84.27 42.92
C ASP A 485 33.20 -85.13 43.89
N LEU A 486 33.17 -84.78 45.18
CA LEU A 486 33.84 -85.52 46.25
C LEU A 486 33.55 -87.02 46.21
N SER A 487 32.33 -87.42 45.80
CA SER A 487 31.93 -88.84 45.68
C SER A 487 32.78 -89.66 44.71
N LEU A 488 33.47 -89.02 43.76
CA LEU A 488 34.37 -89.68 42.81
C LEU A 488 35.79 -89.87 43.37
N ILE A 489 36.09 -89.29 44.54
CA ILE A 489 37.42 -89.32 45.14
C ILE A 489 37.40 -90.28 46.33
N GLU A 490 37.94 -91.48 46.10
CA GLU A 490 37.93 -92.54 47.11
C GLU A 490 38.55 -92.09 48.43
N HIS A 491 37.86 -92.41 49.52
CA HIS A 491 38.29 -92.16 50.90
C HIS A 491 38.44 -90.69 51.31
N CYS A 492 37.93 -89.73 50.51
CA CYS A 492 37.83 -88.32 50.91
C CYS A 492 36.45 -88.00 51.49
N VAL A 493 36.41 -87.37 52.67
CA VAL A 493 35.19 -87.11 53.46
C VAL A 493 34.73 -85.65 53.38
N SER A 494 35.65 -84.72 53.11
CA SER A 494 35.31 -83.31 52.88
C SER A 494 36.31 -82.67 51.93
N ALA A 495 35.81 -81.75 51.09
CA ALA A 495 36.64 -80.98 50.16
C ALA A 495 36.31 -79.49 50.22
N GLU A 496 37.35 -78.67 50.28
CA GLU A 496 37.30 -77.21 50.24
C GLU A 496 38.56 -76.67 49.57
N ASN A 497 38.49 -75.47 49.00
CA ASN A 497 39.64 -74.80 48.38
C ASN A 497 40.40 -75.69 47.38
N ASN A 498 39.66 -76.37 46.49
CA ASN A 498 40.18 -77.25 45.44
C ASN A 498 40.82 -78.57 45.89
N ARG A 499 40.76 -78.92 47.17
CA ARG A 499 41.50 -80.05 47.73
C ARG A 499 40.67 -80.88 48.69
N CYS A 500 41.11 -82.12 48.92
CA CYS A 500 40.57 -82.95 49.99
C CYS A 500 41.09 -82.38 51.33
N THR A 501 40.20 -82.09 52.27
CA THR A 501 40.59 -81.56 53.60
C THR A 501 40.58 -82.63 54.68
N LYS A 502 39.84 -83.73 54.47
CA LYS A 502 39.74 -84.83 55.45
C LYS A 502 39.58 -86.17 54.77
N CYS A 503 40.39 -87.14 55.17
CA CYS A 503 40.30 -88.53 54.72
C CYS A 503 39.51 -89.41 55.70
N GLU A 504 39.03 -90.55 55.22
CA GLU A 504 38.51 -91.64 56.04
C GLU A 504 39.58 -92.21 56.98
N VAL A 505 39.14 -92.91 58.02
CA VAL A 505 40.02 -93.48 59.04
C VAL A 505 41.02 -94.47 58.39
N ASN A 506 42.31 -94.34 58.73
CA ASN A 506 43.47 -95.09 58.20
C ASN A 506 44.05 -94.58 56.86
N TYR A 507 43.52 -93.49 56.32
CA TYR A 507 44.06 -92.80 55.16
C TYR A 507 44.59 -91.42 55.56
N LYS A 508 45.63 -90.95 54.87
CA LYS A 508 46.21 -89.62 55.03
C LYS A 508 46.25 -88.92 53.68
N LEU A 509 46.17 -87.60 53.68
CA LEU A 509 46.33 -86.79 52.48
C LEU A 509 47.67 -87.12 51.81
N ASN A 510 47.64 -87.24 50.49
CA ASN A 510 48.85 -87.34 49.68
C ASN A 510 49.61 -85.99 49.65
N LEU A 511 50.80 -85.98 49.06
CA LEU A 511 51.66 -84.78 49.00
C LEU A 511 51.02 -83.58 48.26
N GLU A 512 50.05 -83.84 47.39
CA GLU A 512 49.32 -82.80 46.65
C GLU A 512 48.01 -82.39 47.33
N GLU A 513 47.66 -82.98 48.47
CA GLU A 513 46.40 -82.79 49.21
C GLU A 513 45.13 -83.07 48.38
N ARG A 514 45.24 -83.79 47.26
CA ARG A 514 44.13 -84.10 46.34
C ARG A 514 43.49 -85.46 46.56
N TYR A 515 44.27 -86.43 47.06
CA TYR A 515 43.85 -87.82 47.23
C TYR A 515 44.23 -88.33 48.62
N CYS A 516 43.57 -89.41 49.05
CA CYS A 516 43.78 -90.06 50.33
C CYS A 516 44.52 -91.39 50.16
N GLU A 517 45.70 -91.53 50.77
CA GLU A 517 46.57 -92.70 50.67
C GLU A 517 46.66 -93.48 52.00
N LYS A 518 46.78 -94.80 51.91
CA LYS A 518 46.86 -95.70 53.08
C LYS A 518 48.22 -95.61 53.76
N THR A 519 48.25 -95.44 55.08
CA THR A 519 49.51 -95.32 55.84
C THR A 519 50.28 -96.65 55.90
N LYS A 520 51.51 -96.72 55.36
CA LYS A 520 52.43 -97.86 55.56
C LYS A 520 53.25 -97.69 56.85
N LYS A 521 53.30 -98.71 57.72
CA LYS A 521 54.20 -98.77 58.90
C LYS A 521 55.60 -99.21 58.46
N LEU A 522 56.66 -98.48 58.81
CA LEU A 522 58.06 -98.84 58.53
C LEU A 522 58.84 -99.12 59.83
N TRP A 523 59.58 -100.23 59.85
CA TRP A 523 60.47 -100.71 60.94
C TRP A 523 61.94 -100.26 60.71
N ASN A 524 62.68 -100.05 61.80
CA ASN A 524 64.10 -99.61 61.87
C ASN A 524 65.13 -100.58 61.24
N PHE A 525 66.30 -100.09 60.78
CA PHE A 525 67.64 -100.58 61.20
C PHE A 525 68.80 -99.64 60.79
N ASN A 526 69.91 -99.80 61.50
CA ASN A 526 71.04 -98.91 61.71
C ASN A 526 72.36 -99.58 61.21
N TRP A 527 73.41 -98.78 60.92
CA TRP A 527 74.88 -99.03 60.97
C TRP A 527 75.77 -98.80 59.72
N CYS A 528 76.71 -97.86 59.94
CA CYS A 528 78.15 -97.76 59.60
C CYS A 528 78.60 -97.77 58.13
N SER A 529 79.28 -96.74 57.60
CA SER A 529 80.57 -96.14 57.99
C SER A 529 81.79 -97.05 57.78
N ALA A 530 82.57 -96.75 56.74
CA ALA A 530 83.98 -97.10 56.59
C ALA A 530 84.71 -95.89 56.00
N PHE A 531 85.68 -95.37 56.76
CA PHE A 531 86.55 -94.22 56.51
C PHE A 531 85.89 -92.84 56.55
N GLY A 532 85.90 -92.27 57.75
CA GLY A 532 85.44 -90.93 58.04
C GLY A 532 86.39 -89.83 57.58
N ILE A 533 85.78 -88.70 57.28
CA ILE A 533 86.11 -87.39 57.85
C ILE A 533 84.77 -86.59 57.83
N ILE A 534 84.32 -86.22 59.04
CA ILE A 534 83.32 -85.22 59.41
C ILE A 534 81.86 -85.51 59.02
N CYS A 535 81.17 -86.24 59.90
CA CYS A 535 79.79 -85.91 60.26
C CYS A 535 79.83 -85.14 61.58
N SER A 536 79.47 -83.86 61.54
CA SER A 536 78.92 -83.16 62.69
C SER A 536 77.54 -82.68 62.26
N HIS A 537 76.52 -83.27 62.88
CA HIS A 537 75.36 -82.59 63.44
C HIS A 537 74.97 -81.21 62.89
N PHE A 538 73.72 -80.87 62.64
CA PHE A 538 72.40 -81.51 62.67
C PHE A 538 71.50 -80.28 62.37
N TYR A 539 70.47 -80.43 61.54
CA TYR A 539 69.23 -79.63 61.60
C TYR A 539 69.31 -78.09 61.73
N TYR A 540 69.01 -77.35 60.65
CA TYR A 540 67.86 -76.43 60.65
C TYR A 540 67.60 -75.85 59.24
N TYR A 541 66.41 -76.13 58.72
CA TYR A 541 65.61 -75.31 57.80
C TYR A 541 66.07 -75.09 56.34
N SER A 542 65.47 -75.91 55.48
CA SER A 542 64.82 -75.43 54.26
C SER A 542 63.92 -74.24 54.57
N TYR A 543 64.28 -73.03 54.15
CA TYR A 543 63.37 -71.98 53.71
C TYR A 543 64.18 -70.95 52.93
N ASN A 544 63.61 -70.44 51.84
CA ASN A 544 64.14 -69.40 50.95
C ASN A 544 65.08 -69.85 49.81
N ARG A 545 64.48 -70.54 48.84
CA ARG A 545 64.98 -70.55 47.46
C ARG A 545 63.85 -70.20 46.50
N PHE A 546 63.32 -68.97 46.58
CA PHE A 546 62.55 -68.34 45.51
C PHE A 546 62.41 -66.85 45.83
N PHE A 547 63.40 -66.03 45.45
CA PHE A 547 63.21 -64.62 45.09
C PHE A 547 64.52 -64.12 44.46
N ASN A 548 64.39 -63.36 43.37
CA ASN A 548 65.42 -62.66 42.57
C ASN A 548 65.98 -63.38 41.34
N ILE A 549 65.18 -63.43 40.26
CA ILE A 549 65.55 -62.99 38.88
C ILE A 549 64.18 -62.70 38.22
N PHE A 550 63.74 -61.51 37.83
CA PHE A 550 64.29 -60.53 36.90
C PHE A 550 63.59 -59.19 37.13
N ASN A 551 64.35 -58.10 37.19
CA ASN A 551 63.87 -56.75 36.96
C ASN A 551 64.93 -56.04 36.13
N THR A 552 64.64 -55.76 34.86
CA THR A 552 65.01 -54.52 34.12
C THR A 552 64.45 -54.58 32.69
N PRO A 553 64.17 -53.40 32.08
CA PRO A 553 63.12 -53.21 31.08
C PRO A 553 63.65 -53.13 29.65
N GLN A 554 62.80 -53.29 28.62
CA GLN A 554 62.85 -52.52 27.36
C GLN A 554 61.53 -52.58 26.56
N ASN A 555 60.98 -51.39 26.30
CA ASN A 555 60.38 -50.87 25.06
C ASN A 555 59.56 -51.79 24.12
N LYS A 556 58.26 -51.48 23.97
CA LYS A 556 57.68 -50.80 22.79
C LYS A 556 56.21 -50.50 22.98
#